data_AF-A0A362XBD7-F1
#
_entry.id   AF-A0A362XBD7-F1
#
_cell.length_a   1.000
_cell.length_b   1.000
_cell.length_c   1.000
_cell.angle_alpha   90.00
_cell.angle_beta   90.00
_cell.angle_gamma   90.00
#
_symmetry.space_group_name_H-M   'P 1'
#
loop_
_entity.id
_entity.type
_entity.pdbx_description
1 polymer ?
#
loop_
_entity_poly.entity_id
_entity_poly.type
_entity_poly.pdbx_seq_one_letter_code
_entity_poly.pdbx_strand_id
1 'polypeptide(L)'
;MKKSIWLALFLLYSCTKETPSLQTQGLPLYYSITLSTSGNGQIDLSPVTADNRYLANSNLEISAIPEAGWVFTNWSGSLMSEANPLSFTIDNNLSLKANFTIESPEGEGSEGEGSEDTPEIIQLDNEMTLVAINAKAGDRIIYNEIEYLVVDEQMLREIVVDQREDLSKLITTLVTDMSNLFENKTTLTPNISSWDTQNVTTMKAMFKGATLYNGDISYWNVA
;
A
#
# COMPACT_ATOMS: atom_id res chain seq x y z
N MET A 1 -49.60 -29.59 72.81
CA MET A 1 -49.03 -30.96 72.76
C MET A 1 -49.21 -31.53 71.37
N LYS A 2 -48.13 -32.07 70.78
CA LYS A 2 -48.01 -33.19 69.81
C LYS A 2 -48.83 -33.14 68.50
N LYS A 3 -48.13 -33.00 67.35
CA LYS A 3 -47.75 -34.03 66.34
C LYS A 3 -48.89 -34.34 65.34
N SER A 4 -48.78 -33.85 64.09
CA SER A 4 -48.26 -34.57 62.90
C SER A 4 -49.01 -35.86 62.57
N ILE A 5 -49.51 -36.00 61.32
CA ILE A 5 -48.95 -36.90 60.29
C ILE A 5 -49.73 -36.75 58.96
N TRP A 6 -48.94 -36.69 57.89
CA TRP A 6 -49.27 -36.64 56.47
C TRP A 6 -49.82 -37.96 55.93
N LEU A 7 -50.64 -37.90 54.87
CA LEU A 7 -50.71 -38.96 53.86
C LEU A 7 -51.10 -38.36 52.49
N ALA A 8 -50.17 -38.35 51.54
CA ALA A 8 -50.50 -38.14 50.13
C ALA A 8 -49.62 -39.07 49.26
N LEU A 9 -50.24 -40.20 48.97
CA LEU A 9 -50.18 -41.05 47.78
C LEU A 9 -48.94 -40.93 46.85
N PHE A 10 -48.18 -42.02 46.84
CA PHE A 10 -47.14 -42.36 45.87
C PHE A 10 -47.72 -42.51 44.45
N LEU A 11 -47.26 -41.69 43.51
CA LEU A 11 -47.27 -42.02 42.08
C LEU A 11 -45.87 -42.52 41.72
N LEU A 12 -45.80 -43.80 41.33
CA LEU A 12 -44.60 -44.43 40.79
C LEU A 12 -44.28 -43.81 39.43
N TYR A 13 -43.32 -42.89 39.40
CA TYR A 13 -42.56 -42.61 38.19
C TYR A 13 -41.15 -43.16 38.43
N SER A 14 -40.78 -44.19 37.67
CA SER A 14 -39.45 -44.80 37.71
C SER A 14 -38.40 -43.72 37.52
N CYS A 15 -37.68 -43.42 38.60
CA CYS A 15 -36.51 -42.57 38.59
C CYS A 15 -35.32 -43.42 38.12
N THR A 16 -35.05 -43.45 36.82
CA THR A 16 -33.67 -43.60 36.38
C THR A 16 -33.00 -42.26 36.67
N LYS A 17 -32.28 -42.17 37.79
CA LYS A 17 -31.29 -41.12 38.00
C LYS A 17 -30.24 -41.29 36.92
N GLU A 18 -30.49 -40.75 35.74
CA GLU A 18 -29.40 -40.26 34.93
C GLU A 18 -28.82 -39.11 35.75
N THR A 19 -27.67 -39.39 36.36
CA THR A 19 -26.78 -38.32 36.82
C THR A 19 -26.68 -37.37 35.64
N PRO A 20 -27.09 -36.10 35.75
CA PRO A 20 -26.88 -35.16 34.66
C PRO A 20 -25.37 -35.10 34.49
N SER A 21 -24.84 -35.76 33.46
CA SER A 21 -23.48 -35.51 33.05
C SER A 21 -23.50 -34.05 32.65
N LEU A 22 -22.89 -33.19 33.47
CA LEU A 22 -22.45 -31.88 33.01
C LEU A 22 -21.49 -32.17 31.87
N GLN A 23 -22.03 -32.26 30.65
CA GLN A 23 -21.23 -32.18 29.46
C GLN A 23 -20.51 -30.85 29.60
N THR A 24 -19.20 -30.91 29.81
CA THR A 24 -18.32 -29.75 29.64
C THR A 24 -18.30 -29.47 28.13
N GLN A 25 -19.42 -28.97 27.61
CA GLN A 25 -19.45 -28.33 26.31
C GLN A 25 -18.43 -27.20 26.43
N GLY A 26 -17.30 -27.34 25.75
CA GLY A 26 -16.23 -26.35 25.78
C GLY A 26 -16.84 -24.99 25.46
N LEU A 27 -16.40 -23.96 26.18
CA LEU A 27 -16.87 -22.60 25.91
C LEU A 27 -16.66 -22.31 24.42
N PRO A 28 -17.68 -21.78 23.70
CA PRO A 28 -17.53 -21.46 22.29
C PRO A 28 -16.36 -20.48 22.14
N LEU A 29 -15.39 -20.86 21.32
CA LEU A 29 -14.21 -20.05 21.04
C LEU A 29 -14.53 -19.09 19.90
N TYR A 30 -14.29 -17.80 20.14
CA TYR A 30 -14.52 -16.76 19.15
C TYR A 30 -13.20 -16.11 18.74
N TYR A 31 -13.12 -15.76 17.47
CA TYR A 31 -12.04 -14.94 16.93
C TYR A 31 -12.59 -13.64 16.37
N SER A 32 -11.81 -12.57 16.51
CA SER A 32 -12.14 -11.25 15.98
C SER A 32 -11.49 -11.05 14.61
N ILE A 33 -12.20 -10.34 13.74
CA ILE A 33 -11.63 -9.78 12.51
C ILE A 33 -11.58 -8.25 12.59
N THR A 34 -10.43 -7.70 12.24
CA THR A 34 -10.22 -6.26 12.06
C THR A 34 -10.08 -5.99 10.57
N LEU A 35 -10.85 -5.03 10.06
CA LEU A 35 -10.87 -4.66 8.64
C LEU A 35 -10.42 -3.22 8.46
N SER A 36 -9.67 -2.96 7.39
CA SER A 36 -9.22 -1.62 6.99
C SER A 36 -9.08 -1.53 5.48
N THR A 37 -8.97 -0.33 4.93
CA THR A 37 -8.73 -0.11 3.50
C THR A 37 -7.43 0.68 3.29
N SER A 38 -6.76 0.45 2.16
CA SER A 38 -5.80 1.38 1.56
C SER A 38 -6.37 1.82 0.22
N GLY A 39 -6.55 3.13 0.02
CA GLY A 39 -7.35 3.63 -1.11
C GLY A 39 -8.85 3.69 -0.79
N ASN A 40 -9.66 4.03 -1.80
CA ASN A 40 -11.11 4.22 -1.61
C ASN A 40 -11.92 3.00 -2.07
N GLY A 41 -12.78 2.54 -1.17
CA GLY A 41 -13.63 1.39 -1.36
C GLY A 41 -14.21 0.93 -0.02
N GLN A 42 -15.06 -0.08 -0.08
CA GLN A 42 -15.74 -0.66 1.07
C GLN A 42 -15.38 -2.15 1.19
N ILE A 43 -15.56 -2.69 2.38
CA ILE A 43 -15.44 -4.12 2.65
C ILE A 43 -16.78 -4.62 3.16
N ASP A 44 -17.36 -5.56 2.42
CA ASP A 44 -18.51 -6.33 2.87
C ASP A 44 -18.02 -7.67 3.42
N LEU A 45 -18.45 -8.00 4.63
CA LEU A 45 -18.14 -9.26 5.31
C LEU A 45 -19.44 -10.03 5.55
N SER A 46 -19.47 -11.30 5.16
CA SER A 46 -20.62 -12.18 5.35
C SER A 46 -20.22 -13.45 6.12
N PRO A 47 -20.99 -13.86 7.14
CA PRO A 47 -22.10 -13.11 7.75
C PRO A 47 -21.61 -11.87 8.52
N VAL A 48 -22.45 -10.84 8.67
CA VAL A 48 -22.15 -9.68 9.53
C VAL A 48 -22.47 -10.01 10.99
N THR A 49 -21.59 -9.64 11.91
CA THR A 49 -21.86 -9.62 13.35
C THR A 49 -21.66 -8.21 13.92
N ALA A 50 -22.34 -7.88 15.02
CA ALA A 50 -22.31 -6.53 15.60
C ALA A 50 -20.94 -6.11 16.16
N ASP A 51 -20.06 -7.08 16.44
CA ASP A 51 -18.77 -6.90 17.10
C ASP A 51 -17.61 -7.51 16.31
N ASN A 52 -17.84 -7.93 15.06
CA ASN A 52 -16.85 -8.60 14.21
C ASN A 52 -16.20 -9.84 14.86
N ARG A 53 -16.95 -10.56 15.70
CA ARG A 53 -16.50 -11.84 16.28
C ARG A 53 -17.27 -13.02 15.69
N TYR A 54 -16.55 -14.11 15.46
CA TYR A 54 -17.04 -15.32 14.79
C TYR A 54 -16.61 -16.56 15.53
N LEU A 55 -17.46 -17.58 15.55
CA LEU A 55 -17.12 -18.87 16.13
C LEU A 55 -15.95 -19.49 15.36
N ALA A 56 -15.01 -20.10 16.07
CA ALA A 56 -13.90 -20.84 15.47
C ALA A 56 -14.41 -21.83 14.41
N ASN A 57 -13.71 -21.87 13.27
CA ASN A 57 -14.04 -22.65 12.08
C ASN A 57 -15.30 -22.22 11.31
N SER A 58 -15.84 -21.02 11.58
CA SER A 58 -16.87 -20.45 10.71
C SER A 58 -16.29 -20.13 9.34
N ASN A 59 -17.06 -20.43 8.29
CA ASN A 59 -16.74 -19.99 6.94
C ASN A 59 -17.22 -18.56 6.75
N LEU A 60 -16.32 -17.69 6.33
CA LEU A 60 -16.55 -16.29 6.07
C LEU A 60 -16.28 -16.00 4.59
N GLU A 61 -16.97 -15.00 4.07
CA GLU A 61 -16.70 -14.44 2.76
C GLU A 61 -16.52 -12.93 2.91
N ILE A 62 -15.46 -12.40 2.33
CA ILE A 62 -15.23 -10.95 2.25
C ILE A 62 -15.19 -10.51 0.80
N SER A 63 -15.87 -9.40 0.52
CA SER A 63 -15.88 -8.74 -0.77
C SER A 63 -15.31 -7.34 -0.62
N ALA A 64 -14.38 -6.98 -1.48
CA ALA A 64 -13.94 -5.61 -1.65
C ALA A 64 -14.82 -4.96 -2.71
N ILE A 65 -15.41 -3.81 -2.37
CA ILE A 65 -16.28 -3.04 -3.26
C ILE A 65 -15.55 -1.74 -3.55
N PRO A 66 -14.88 -1.61 -4.71
CA PRO A 66 -14.20 -0.37 -5.05
C PRO A 66 -15.19 0.78 -5.15
N GLU A 67 -14.78 1.98 -4.73
CA GLU A 67 -15.52 3.21 -5.04
C GLU A 67 -15.34 3.55 -6.53
N ALA A 68 -16.20 4.41 -7.09
CA ALA A 68 -16.11 4.80 -8.49
C ALA A 68 -14.70 5.33 -8.84
N GLY A 69 -14.10 4.80 -9.91
CA GLY A 69 -12.74 5.13 -10.32
C GLY A 69 -11.66 4.44 -9.49
N TRP A 70 -11.99 3.40 -8.72
CA TRP A 70 -11.05 2.55 -8.02
C TRP A 70 -11.23 1.08 -8.44
N VAL A 71 -10.14 0.31 -8.40
CA VAL A 71 -10.11 -1.14 -8.61
C VAL A 71 -9.52 -1.79 -7.37
N PHE A 72 -10.10 -2.90 -6.94
CA PHE A 72 -9.51 -3.75 -5.92
C PHE A 72 -8.27 -4.45 -6.49
N THR A 73 -7.14 -4.35 -5.80
CA THR A 73 -5.90 -5.01 -6.22
C THR A 73 -5.69 -6.32 -5.49
N ASN A 74 -5.65 -6.29 -4.15
CA ASN A 74 -5.50 -7.48 -3.32
C ASN A 74 -5.94 -7.24 -1.87
N TRP A 75 -6.10 -8.34 -1.14
CA TRP A 75 -6.14 -8.40 0.31
C TRP A 75 -4.71 -8.48 0.85
N SER A 76 -4.43 -7.73 1.91
CA SER A 76 -3.18 -7.84 2.68
C SER A 76 -3.40 -7.94 4.19
N GLY A 77 -2.33 -8.22 4.93
CA GLY A 77 -2.35 -8.37 6.39
C GLY A 77 -2.18 -9.83 6.81
N SER A 78 -3.12 -10.37 7.60
CA SER A 78 -3.05 -11.76 8.08
C SER A 78 -3.23 -12.79 6.96
N LEU A 79 -3.91 -12.44 5.87
CA LEU A 79 -4.03 -13.24 4.65
C LEU A 79 -3.69 -12.36 3.45
N MET A 80 -2.97 -12.92 2.48
CA MET A 80 -2.64 -12.27 1.22
C MET A 80 -3.36 -13.01 0.08
N SER A 81 -4.15 -12.30 -0.73
CA SER A 81 -4.90 -12.90 -1.84
C SER A 81 -5.37 -11.85 -2.84
N GLU A 82 -5.46 -12.21 -4.12
CA GLU A 82 -6.07 -11.38 -5.17
C GLU A 82 -7.53 -11.78 -5.44
N ALA A 83 -8.05 -12.82 -4.75
CA ALA A 83 -9.42 -13.26 -4.93
C ALA A 83 -10.43 -12.24 -4.36
N ASN A 84 -11.43 -11.89 -5.16
CA ASN A 84 -12.57 -11.08 -4.74
C ASN A 84 -13.85 -11.61 -5.40
N PRO A 85 -14.81 -12.17 -4.63
CA PRO A 85 -14.77 -12.34 -3.17
C PRO A 85 -13.70 -13.35 -2.71
N LEU A 86 -13.26 -13.22 -1.46
CA LEU A 86 -12.37 -14.16 -0.77
C LEU A 86 -13.16 -14.95 0.29
N SER A 87 -13.21 -16.27 0.13
CA SER A 87 -13.76 -17.18 1.13
C SER A 87 -12.65 -17.81 1.97
N PHE A 88 -12.83 -17.86 3.29
CA PHE A 88 -11.87 -18.49 4.21
C PHE A 88 -12.56 -18.99 5.48
N THR A 89 -11.87 -19.83 6.24
CA THR A 89 -12.30 -20.30 7.56
C THR A 89 -11.54 -19.53 8.64
N ILE A 90 -12.22 -19.05 9.68
CA ILE A 90 -11.57 -18.31 10.77
C ILE A 90 -11.11 -19.24 11.91
N ASP A 91 -9.81 -19.38 12.09
CA ASP A 91 -9.18 -20.22 13.13
C ASP A 91 -8.22 -19.44 14.05
N ASN A 92 -8.04 -18.14 13.81
CA ASN A 92 -7.36 -17.19 14.69
C ASN A 92 -7.91 -15.77 14.52
N ASN A 93 -7.45 -14.82 15.36
CA ASN A 93 -7.76 -13.41 15.17
C ASN A 93 -7.06 -12.89 13.89
N LEU A 94 -7.80 -12.20 13.03
CA LEU A 94 -7.30 -11.74 11.73
C LEU A 94 -7.35 -10.22 11.62
N SER A 95 -6.38 -9.64 10.93
CA SER A 95 -6.42 -8.25 10.48
C SER A 95 -6.23 -8.23 8.97
N LEU A 96 -7.27 -7.85 8.22
CA LEU A 96 -7.25 -7.80 6.77
C LEU A 96 -7.39 -6.36 6.29
N LYS A 97 -6.68 -6.05 5.20
CA LYS A 97 -6.76 -4.78 4.51
C LYS A 97 -7.13 -5.01 3.04
N ALA A 98 -8.21 -4.40 2.56
CA ALA A 98 -8.47 -4.32 1.12
C ALA A 98 -7.64 -3.18 0.54
N ASN A 99 -6.83 -3.49 -0.46
CA ASN A 99 -6.07 -2.48 -1.19
C ASN A 99 -6.80 -2.17 -2.48
N PHE A 100 -7.03 -0.88 -2.69
CA PHE A 100 -7.61 -0.34 -3.90
C PHE A 100 -6.59 0.59 -4.56
N THR A 101 -6.58 0.59 -5.88
CA THR A 101 -5.89 1.59 -6.70
C THR A 101 -6.90 2.30 -7.58
N ILE A 102 -6.53 3.41 -8.21
CA ILE A 102 -7.43 4.08 -9.16
C ILE A 102 -7.58 3.22 -10.42
N GLU A 103 -8.81 3.06 -10.90
CA GLU A 103 -9.12 2.45 -12.20
C GLU A 103 -8.63 3.39 -13.30
N SER A 104 -7.51 3.05 -13.92
CA SER A 104 -7.10 3.70 -15.16
C SER A 104 -8.08 3.25 -16.25
N PRO A 105 -8.70 4.15 -17.03
CA PRO A 105 -9.62 3.74 -18.08
C PRO A 105 -8.87 2.88 -19.10
N GLU A 106 -9.12 1.58 -19.07
CA GLU A 106 -8.56 0.63 -20.04
C GLU A 106 -9.09 0.99 -21.44
N GLY A 107 -8.18 1.29 -22.38
CA GLY A 107 -8.53 1.40 -23.79
C GLY A 107 -8.78 0.01 -24.37
N GLU A 108 -10.04 -0.28 -24.74
CA GLU A 108 -10.36 -1.41 -25.60
C GLU A 108 -9.59 -1.28 -26.93
N GLY A 109 -8.98 -2.39 -27.35
CA GLY A 109 -8.06 -2.40 -28.47
C GLY A 109 -8.67 -1.86 -29.77
N SER A 110 -7.86 -1.12 -30.54
CA SER A 110 -8.05 -0.80 -31.97
C SER A 110 -9.52 -0.67 -32.39
N GLU A 111 -10.13 0.50 -32.43
CA GLU A 111 -9.64 1.71 -33.11
C GLU A 111 -10.06 2.95 -32.30
N GLY A 112 -9.10 3.67 -31.73
CA GLY A 112 -9.34 4.94 -31.05
C GLY A 112 -8.06 5.45 -30.38
N GLU A 113 -7.67 6.67 -30.71
CA GLU A 113 -6.44 7.35 -30.32
C GLU A 113 -6.32 7.57 -28.78
N GLY A 114 -5.09 7.82 -28.32
CA GLY A 114 -4.70 7.80 -26.91
C GLY A 114 -5.38 8.81 -25.97
N SER A 115 -5.15 8.61 -24.67
CA SER A 115 -4.94 9.74 -23.76
C SER A 115 -3.56 9.57 -23.12
N GLU A 116 -2.61 10.33 -23.65
CA GLU A 116 -1.16 10.20 -23.51
C GLU A 116 -0.58 10.77 -22.20
N ASP A 117 -1.35 10.98 -21.13
CA ASP A 117 -0.96 11.97 -20.10
C ASP A 117 -0.77 11.44 -18.65
N THR A 118 -0.56 10.13 -18.42
CA THR A 118 -0.30 9.61 -17.06
C THR A 118 1.20 9.60 -16.72
N PRO A 119 1.63 10.30 -15.65
CA PRO A 119 3.03 10.32 -15.22
C PRO A 119 3.57 8.92 -14.91
N GLU A 120 4.66 8.51 -15.57
CA GLU A 120 5.31 7.22 -15.38
C GLU A 120 6.83 7.38 -15.33
N ILE A 121 7.52 6.53 -14.55
CA ILE A 121 8.99 6.41 -14.59
C ILE A 121 9.42 5.24 -15.48
N ILE A 122 10.32 5.54 -16.41
CA ILE A 122 11.03 4.57 -17.25
C ILE A 122 12.50 4.52 -16.81
N GLN A 123 13.03 3.32 -16.60
CA GLN A 123 14.47 3.11 -16.44
C GLN A 123 15.11 2.90 -17.82
N LEU A 124 16.15 3.65 -18.15
CA LEU A 124 16.86 3.54 -19.43
C LEU A 124 17.78 2.31 -19.47
N ASP A 125 18.20 1.92 -20.67
CA ASP A 125 19.07 0.75 -20.94
C ASP A 125 20.43 0.79 -20.24
N ASN A 126 20.85 1.94 -19.72
CA ASN A 126 22.05 2.04 -18.88
C ASN A 126 21.83 1.54 -17.44
N GLU A 127 20.64 0.99 -17.16
CA GLU A 127 20.19 0.41 -15.89
C GLU A 127 20.27 1.36 -14.70
N MET A 128 20.49 2.66 -14.93
CA MET A 128 20.72 3.62 -13.87
C MET A 128 19.88 4.88 -13.99
N THR A 129 19.71 5.42 -15.19
CA THR A 129 18.95 6.65 -15.40
C THR A 129 17.45 6.38 -15.32
N LEU A 130 16.75 7.22 -14.56
CA LEU A 130 15.29 7.21 -14.47
C LEU A 130 14.73 8.45 -15.17
N VAL A 131 13.77 8.23 -16.07
CA VAL A 131 13.11 9.26 -16.87
C VAL A 131 11.63 9.28 -16.52
N ALA A 132 11.04 10.45 -16.31
CA ALA A 132 9.60 10.57 -16.17
C ALA A 132 8.97 10.99 -17.50
N ILE A 133 8.04 10.18 -18.02
CA ILE A 133 7.21 10.55 -19.16
C ILE A 133 5.85 11.04 -18.66
N ASN A 134 5.24 11.95 -19.39
CA ASN A 134 3.90 12.47 -19.12
C ASN A 134 3.74 13.06 -17.70
N ALA A 135 4.86 13.49 -17.10
CA ALA A 135 4.93 14.01 -15.76
C ALA A 135 5.17 15.51 -15.75
N LYS A 136 4.67 16.17 -14.71
CA LYS A 136 4.93 17.59 -14.42
C LYS A 136 5.75 17.72 -13.13
N ALA A 137 6.36 18.88 -12.98
CA ALA A 137 7.06 19.22 -11.75
C ALA A 137 6.13 19.12 -10.53
N GLY A 138 6.59 18.46 -9.48
CA GLY A 138 5.84 18.20 -8.27
C GLY A 138 5.15 16.83 -8.22
N ASP A 139 5.11 16.08 -9.32
CA ASP A 139 4.56 14.73 -9.31
C ASP A 139 5.41 13.80 -8.45
N ARG A 140 4.75 12.97 -7.62
CA ARG A 140 5.37 11.91 -6.84
C ARG A 140 4.99 10.58 -7.44
N ILE A 141 5.98 9.86 -7.98
CA ILE A 141 5.78 8.61 -8.72
C ILE A 141 6.52 7.50 -7.97
N ILE A 142 5.86 6.37 -7.75
CA ILE A 142 6.47 5.20 -7.10
C ILE A 142 7.11 4.33 -8.18
N TYR A 143 8.39 4.04 -8.01
CA TYR A 143 9.15 3.11 -8.84
C TYR A 143 9.97 2.18 -7.95
N ASN A 144 9.80 0.86 -8.11
CA ASN A 144 10.44 -0.16 -7.27
C ASN A 144 10.32 0.12 -5.76
N GLU A 145 9.11 0.40 -5.29
CA GLU A 145 8.79 0.70 -3.88
C GLU A 145 9.41 2.01 -3.32
N ILE A 146 10.10 2.78 -4.15
CA ILE A 146 10.68 4.08 -3.80
C ILE A 146 9.82 5.19 -4.41
N GLU A 147 9.42 6.16 -3.60
CA GLU A 147 8.78 7.38 -4.09
C GLU A 147 9.83 8.34 -4.63
N TYR A 148 9.64 8.77 -5.86
CA TYR A 148 10.46 9.77 -6.55
C TYR A 148 9.68 11.04 -6.80
N LEU A 149 10.36 12.18 -6.72
CA LEU A 149 9.81 13.50 -7.01
C LEU A 149 10.30 13.99 -8.38
N VAL A 150 9.37 14.25 -9.30
CA VAL A 150 9.66 14.92 -10.57
C VAL A 150 9.88 16.40 -10.30
N VAL A 151 11.01 16.94 -10.76
CA VAL A 151 11.40 18.34 -10.50
C VAL A 151 11.63 19.10 -11.79
N ASP A 152 11.22 20.37 -11.80
CA ASP A 152 11.74 21.36 -12.73
C ASP A 152 13.01 22.04 -12.17
N GLU A 153 13.56 22.97 -12.94
CA GLU A 153 14.75 23.74 -12.58
C GLU A 153 14.58 24.54 -11.28
N GLN A 154 13.40 25.11 -11.04
CA GLN A 154 13.16 25.92 -9.85
C GLN A 154 13.13 25.04 -8.60
N MET A 155 12.34 23.96 -8.63
CA MET A 155 12.24 23.01 -7.52
C MET A 155 13.59 22.39 -7.20
N LEU A 156 14.35 22.00 -8.23
CA LEU A 156 15.68 21.43 -8.06
C LEU A 156 16.62 22.40 -7.34
N ARG A 157 16.63 23.68 -7.73
CA ARG A 157 17.47 24.71 -7.08
C ARG A 157 17.06 24.96 -5.64
N GLU A 158 15.76 25.04 -5.35
CA GLU A 158 15.25 25.17 -3.98
C GLU A 158 15.67 23.98 -3.11
N ILE A 159 15.50 22.75 -3.60
CA ILE A 159 15.88 21.53 -2.89
C ILE A 159 17.40 21.51 -2.59
N VAL A 160 18.24 21.93 -3.54
CA VAL A 160 19.69 21.98 -3.36
C VAL A 160 20.12 23.05 -2.34
N VAL A 161 19.38 24.14 -2.21
CA VAL A 161 19.63 25.18 -1.20
C VAL A 161 19.16 24.71 0.18
N ASP A 162 17.93 24.21 0.28
CA ASP A 162 17.25 23.92 1.54
C ASP A 162 17.56 22.52 2.12
N GLN A 163 18.10 21.61 1.31
CA GLN A 163 18.45 20.22 1.69
C GLN A 163 17.26 19.41 2.24
N ARG A 164 16.05 19.72 1.79
CA ARG A 164 14.81 19.14 2.33
C ARG A 164 14.43 17.77 1.74
N GLU A 165 14.99 17.41 0.59
CA GLU A 165 14.74 16.14 -0.10
C GLU A 165 16.07 15.38 -0.33
N ASP A 166 15.96 14.07 -0.46
CA ASP A 166 17.06 13.20 -0.89
C ASP A 166 17.25 13.33 -2.41
N LEU A 167 18.40 13.87 -2.82
CA LEU A 167 18.73 14.09 -4.23
C LEU A 167 18.74 12.81 -5.08
N SER A 168 18.88 11.63 -4.44
CA SER A 168 18.82 10.32 -5.11
C SER A 168 17.39 9.89 -5.50
N LYS A 169 16.37 10.58 -4.95
CA LYS A 169 14.95 10.33 -5.20
C LYS A 169 14.31 11.38 -6.11
N LEU A 170 15.11 12.12 -6.87
CA LEU A 170 14.63 13.11 -7.82
C LEU A 170 14.66 12.57 -9.24
N ILE A 171 13.65 12.94 -10.04
CA ILE A 171 13.63 12.74 -11.49
C ILE A 171 13.80 14.09 -12.19
N THR A 172 14.83 14.20 -13.02
CA THR A 172 15.29 15.46 -13.61
C THR A 172 14.94 15.62 -15.09
N THR A 173 14.02 14.80 -15.63
CA THR A 173 13.66 14.82 -17.06
C THR A 173 13.19 16.18 -17.58
N LEU A 174 12.65 17.02 -16.71
CA LEU A 174 12.16 18.36 -17.04
C LEU A 174 13.22 19.48 -16.89
N VAL A 175 14.46 19.14 -16.54
CA VAL A 175 15.53 20.10 -16.26
C VAL A 175 16.36 20.35 -17.52
N THR A 176 16.48 21.62 -17.94
CA THR A 176 17.26 21.99 -19.14
C THR A 176 18.52 22.81 -18.81
N ASP A 177 18.58 23.46 -17.65
CA ASP A 177 19.73 24.23 -17.16
C ASP A 177 20.18 23.75 -15.77
N MET A 178 21.34 23.11 -15.72
CA MET A 178 22.03 22.69 -14.49
C MET A 178 23.21 23.60 -14.12
N SER A 179 23.31 24.79 -14.72
CA SER A 179 24.41 25.72 -14.47
C SER A 179 24.45 26.18 -13.01
N ASN A 180 25.67 26.20 -12.46
CA ASN A 180 25.98 26.58 -11.09
C ASN A 180 25.19 25.84 -10.00
N LEU A 181 24.52 24.71 -10.31
CA LEU A 181 23.60 24.04 -9.37
C LEU A 181 24.27 23.69 -8.03
N PHE A 182 25.54 23.30 -8.07
CA PHE A 182 26.36 22.98 -6.91
C PHE A 182 27.56 23.92 -6.75
N GLU A 183 27.50 25.15 -7.29
CA GLU A 183 28.60 26.11 -7.16
C GLU A 183 28.92 26.39 -5.68
N ASN A 184 30.21 26.32 -5.32
CA ASN A 184 30.74 26.52 -3.96
C ASN A 184 30.21 25.53 -2.89
N LYS A 185 29.53 24.43 -3.27
CA LYS A 185 29.17 23.36 -2.33
C LYS A 185 30.40 22.51 -2.03
N THR A 186 31.04 22.73 -0.88
CA THR A 186 32.33 22.09 -0.52
C THR A 186 32.20 20.63 -0.09
N THR A 187 30.99 20.18 0.30
CA THR A 187 30.66 18.81 0.69
C THR A 187 29.51 18.27 -0.17
N LEU A 188 29.82 17.57 -1.26
CA LEU A 188 28.82 16.87 -2.07
C LEU A 188 28.95 15.37 -1.84
N THR A 189 28.04 14.81 -1.05
CA THR A 189 27.82 13.35 -0.93
C THR A 189 26.54 12.80 -1.60
N PRO A 190 25.70 13.57 -2.35
CA PRO A 190 24.48 13.00 -2.89
C PRO A 190 24.78 12.03 -4.04
N ASN A 191 24.10 10.89 -4.03
CA ASN A 191 24.06 10.04 -5.22
C ASN A 191 23.10 10.65 -6.24
N ILE A 192 23.64 11.03 -7.40
CA ILE A 192 22.91 11.65 -8.52
C ILE A 192 23.12 10.85 -9.82
N SER A 193 23.53 9.58 -9.71
CA SER A 193 23.81 8.72 -10.87
C SER A 193 22.57 8.43 -11.71
N SER A 194 21.38 8.51 -11.11
CA SER A 194 20.08 8.25 -11.76
C SER A 194 19.52 9.44 -12.53
N TRP A 195 20.14 10.61 -12.44
CA TRP A 195 19.62 11.82 -13.07
C TRP A 195 19.65 11.71 -14.60
N ASP A 196 18.54 12.14 -15.20
CA ASP A 196 18.42 12.33 -16.63
C ASP A 196 19.06 13.67 -17.03
N THR A 197 19.95 13.61 -18.02
CA THR A 197 20.70 14.76 -18.56
C THR A 197 20.43 14.98 -20.05
N GLN A 198 19.54 14.19 -20.67
CA GLN A 198 19.30 14.23 -22.12
C GLN A 198 18.77 15.58 -22.60
N ASN A 199 17.93 16.26 -21.80
CA ASN A 199 17.37 17.57 -22.11
C ASN A 199 18.22 18.75 -21.62
N VAL A 200 19.35 18.48 -20.94
CA VAL A 200 20.19 19.52 -20.35
C VAL A 200 21.01 20.19 -21.44
N THR A 201 20.78 21.49 -21.64
CA THR A 201 21.48 22.32 -22.62
C THR A 201 22.74 22.98 -22.06
N THR A 202 22.86 23.09 -20.73
CA THR A 202 24.02 23.71 -20.08
C THR A 202 24.28 23.16 -18.67
N MET A 203 25.54 22.83 -18.40
CA MET A 203 26.07 22.45 -17.08
C MET A 203 27.18 23.40 -16.62
N LYS A 204 27.23 24.62 -17.18
CA LYS A 204 28.32 25.58 -16.94
C LYS A 204 28.54 25.79 -15.45
N ALA A 205 29.78 25.56 -15.00
CA ALA A 205 30.19 25.78 -13.61
C ALA A 205 29.33 25.06 -12.55
N MET A 206 28.59 24.01 -12.93
CA MET A 206 27.72 23.22 -12.04
C MET A 206 28.45 22.77 -10.77
N PHE A 207 29.71 22.36 -10.88
CA PHE A 207 30.57 21.92 -9.77
C PHE A 207 31.73 22.90 -9.47
N LYS A 208 31.65 24.16 -9.92
CA LYS A 208 32.75 25.11 -9.70
C LYS A 208 32.93 25.37 -8.20
N GLY A 209 34.15 25.17 -7.70
CA GLY A 209 34.47 25.31 -6.28
C GLY A 209 34.01 24.13 -5.41
N ALA A 210 33.44 23.07 -5.99
CA ALA A 210 33.18 21.83 -5.27
C ALA A 210 34.50 21.11 -4.97
N THR A 211 34.81 20.90 -3.69
CA THR A 211 36.09 20.33 -3.25
C THR A 211 36.07 18.82 -3.01
N LEU A 212 34.87 18.23 -2.85
CA LEU A 212 34.66 16.80 -2.67
C LEU A 212 33.34 16.38 -3.34
N TYR A 213 33.42 15.82 -4.54
CA TYR A 213 32.39 14.95 -5.11
C TYR A 213 33.07 13.64 -5.52
N ASN A 214 32.52 12.51 -5.07
CA ASN A 214 33.05 11.16 -5.35
C ASN A 214 31.99 10.21 -5.94
N GLY A 215 30.87 10.75 -6.44
CA GLY A 215 29.82 9.95 -7.06
C GLY A 215 30.16 9.55 -8.49
N ASP A 216 29.59 8.43 -8.94
CA ASP A 216 29.73 7.95 -10.31
C ASP A 216 28.76 8.68 -11.24
N ILE A 217 29.29 9.41 -12.20
CA ILE A 217 28.56 10.15 -13.24
C ILE A 217 28.83 9.61 -14.65
N SER A 218 29.44 8.43 -14.76
CA SER A 218 29.77 7.81 -16.05
C SER A 218 28.53 7.44 -16.89
N TYR A 219 27.35 7.39 -16.25
CA TYR A 219 26.07 7.07 -16.88
C TYR A 219 25.36 8.29 -17.49
N TRP A 220 25.86 9.51 -17.24
CA TRP A 220 25.27 10.73 -17.79
C TRP A 220 25.58 10.87 -19.27
N ASN A 221 24.56 11.25 -20.05
CA ASN A 221 24.72 11.50 -21.46
C ASN A 221 25.25 12.92 -21.66
N VAL A 222 26.58 13.06 -21.73
CA VAL A 222 27.28 14.32 -22.02
C VAL A 222 27.59 14.40 -23.52
N ALA A 223 26.63 14.88 -24.30
CA ALA A 223 26.79 15.14 -25.73
C ALA A 223 27.52 16.47 -26.01
#